data_AF-A0A385YVP4-F1
#
_entry.id   AF-A0A385YVP4-F1
#
_cell.length_a   1.000
_cell.length_b   1.000
_cell.length_c   1.000
_cell.angle_alpha   90.00
_cell.angle_beta   90.00
_cell.angle_gamma   90.00
#
_symmetry.space_group_name_H-M   'P 1'
#
loop_
_entity.id
_entity.type
_entity.pdbx_description
1 polymer ?
#
loop_
_entity_poly.entity_id
_entity_poly.type
_entity_poly.pdbx_seq_one_letter_code
_entity_poly.pdbx_strand_id
1 'polypeptide(L)' 'MRLPEDYRIPLLLKYMDGWKEREIADMLSLNINTLKSRLTKAKALMREAYGEG' A
#
# COMPACT_ATOMS: atom_id res chain seq x y z
N MET A 1 14.68 -3.29 -6.97
CA MET A 1 13.49 -4.17 -6.84
C MET A 1 12.23 -3.36 -7.13
N ARG A 2 11.31 -3.86 -7.97
CA ARG A 2 10.00 -3.20 -8.18
C ARG A 2 9.02 -3.76 -7.15
N LEU A 3 8.40 -2.89 -6.35
CA LEU A 3 7.38 -3.31 -5.39
C LEU A 3 6.19 -3.96 -6.13
N PRO A 4 5.71 -5.15 -5.71
CA PRO A 4 4.57 -5.79 -6.34
C PRO A 4 3.32 -4.91 -6.34
N GLU A 5 2.46 -5.09 -7.34
CA GLU A 5 1.30 -4.21 -7.56
C GLU A 5 0.32 -4.23 -6.39
N ASP A 6 0.15 -5.38 -5.74
CA ASP A 6 -0.66 -5.54 -4.53
C ASP A 6 -0.26 -4.63 -3.36
N TYR A 7 0.98 -4.16 -3.35
CA TYR A 7 1.52 -3.25 -2.32
C TYR A 7 1.66 -1.83 -2.84
N ARG A 8 2.04 -1.69 -4.13
CA ARG A 8 2.24 -0.41 -4.79
C ARG A 8 0.94 0.35 -5.02
N ILE A 9 -0.11 -0.31 -5.53
CA ILE A 9 -1.39 0.35 -5.85
C ILE A 9 -2.03 0.95 -4.58
N PRO A 10 -2.17 0.21 -3.46
CA PRO A 10 -2.65 0.79 -2.21
C PRO A 10 -1.85 2.00 -1.72
N LEU A 11 -0.52 1.96 -1.85
CA LEU A 11 0.37 3.06 -1.46
C LEU A 11 0.10 4.31 -2.29
N LEU A 12 0.03 4.17 -3.62
CA LEU A 12 -0.22 5.29 -4.53
C LEU A 12 -1.59 5.93 -4.24
N LEU A 13 -2.64 5.12 -4.18
CA LEU A 13 -3.99 5.60 -3.89
C LEU A 13 -4.08 6.31 -2.53
N LYS A 14 -3.33 5.82 -1.52
CA LYS A 14 -3.34 6.41 -0.19
C LYS A 14 -2.54 7.71 -0.09
N TYR A 15 -1.35 7.75 -0.67
CA TYR A 15 -0.36 8.81 -0.42
C TYR A 15 -0.20 9.80 -1.57
N MET A 16 -0.50 9.40 -2.81
CA MET A 16 -0.49 10.30 -3.96
C MET A 16 -1.87 10.88 -4.22
N ASP A 17 -2.89 10.02 -4.24
CA ASP A 17 -4.26 10.44 -4.56
C ASP A 17 -5.08 10.85 -3.31
N GLY A 18 -4.60 10.52 -2.10
CA GLY A 18 -5.20 10.96 -0.83
C GLY A 18 -6.48 10.24 -0.41
N TRP A 19 -6.82 9.11 -1.03
CA TRP A 19 -8.05 8.36 -0.73
C TRP A 19 -8.08 7.81 0.71
N LYS A 20 -9.28 7.62 1.25
CA LYS A 20 -9.46 6.97 2.56
C LYS A 20 -9.30 5.46 2.43
N GLU A 21 -8.83 4.81 3.49
CA GLU A 21 -8.58 3.37 3.50
C GLU A 21 -9.84 2.56 3.15
N ARG A 22 -11.03 3.00 3.59
CA ARG A 22 -12.27 2.32 3.24
C ARG A 22 -12.57 2.39 1.74
N GLU A 23 -12.44 3.57 1.15
CA GLU A 23 -12.67 3.78 -0.29
C GLU A 23 -11.70 2.96 -1.14
N ILE A 24 -10.42 2.89 -0.74
CA ILE A 24 -9.42 2.06 -1.41
C ILE A 24 -9.76 0.58 -1.27
N ALA A 25 -10.22 0.15 -0.10
CA ALA A 25 -10.62 -1.24 0.13
C ALA A 25 -11.79 -1.63 -0.77
N ASP A 26 -12.82 -0.77 -0.87
CA ASP A 26 -13.95 -0.95 -1.77
C ASP A 26 -13.51 -0.96 -3.25
N MET A 27 -12.69 0.01 -3.68
CA MET A 27 -12.17 0.09 -5.06
C MET A 27 -11.38 -1.15 -5.49
N LEU A 28 -10.61 -1.72 -4.56
CA LEU A 28 -9.81 -2.91 -4.83
C LEU A 28 -10.56 -4.22 -4.52
N SER A 29 -11.83 -4.14 -4.12
CA SER A 29 -12.63 -5.29 -3.65
C SER A 29 -11.91 -6.12 -2.57
N LEU A 30 -11.31 -5.42 -1.61
CA LEU A 30 -10.58 -5.98 -0.48
C LEU A 30 -11.29 -5.69 0.84
N ASN A 31 -11.06 -6.56 1.82
CA ASN A 31 -11.31 -6.23 3.21
C ASN A 31 -10.35 -5.10 3.66
N ILE A 32 -10.85 -4.14 4.43
CA ILE A 32 -10.05 -3.06 5.02
C ILE A 32 -8.85 -3.56 5.87
N ASN A 33 -8.97 -4.71 6.53
CA ASN A 33 -7.86 -5.34 7.25
C ASN A 33 -6.78 -5.82 6.29
N THR A 34 -7.17 -6.44 5.17
CA THR A 34 -6.24 -6.87 4.11
C THR A 34 -5.53 -5.66 3.51
N LEU A 35 -6.25 -4.56 3.26
CA LEU A 35 -5.66 -3.31 2.80
C LEU A 35 -4.61 -2.79 3.79
N LYS A 36 -4.94 -2.73 5.08
CA LYS A 36 -4.02 -2.27 6.13
C LYS A 36 -2.76 -3.14 6.21
N SER A 37 -2.90 -4.47 6.17
CA SER A 37 -1.76 -5.38 6.13
C SER A 37 -0.90 -5.18 4.88
N ARG A 38 -1.51 -4.94 3.71
CA ARG A 38 -0.79 -4.59 2.48
C ARG A 38 -0.03 -3.27 2.63
N LEU A 39 -0.65 -2.22 3.15
CA LEU A 39 0.00 -0.93 3.39
C LEU A 39 1.19 -1.05 4.36
N THR A 40 1.05 -1.81 5.45
CA THR A 40 2.15 -2.05 6.39
C THR A 40 3.31 -2.78 5.75
N LYS A 41 3.05 -3.89 5.02
CA LYS A 41 4.09 -4.62 4.28
C LYS A 41 4.73 -3.75 3.20
N ALA A 42 3.94 -2.95 2.49
CA ALA A 42 4.42 -2.04 1.47
C ALA A 42 5.41 -1.01 2.03
N LYS A 43 5.13 -0.44 3.21
CA LYS A 43 6.05 0.45 3.92
C LYS A 43 7.32 -0.24 4.40
N ALA A 44 7.21 -1.47 4.91
CA ALA A 44 8.38 -2.25 5.33
C ALA A 44 9.32 -2.50 4.13
N LEU A 45 8.77 -2.99 3.01
CA LEU A 45 9.52 -3.22 1.78
C LEU A 45 10.11 -1.93 1.21
N MET A 46 9.41 -0.81 1.33
CA MET A 46 9.92 0.49 0.92
C MET A 46 11.07 0.96 1.83
N ARG A 47 10.95 0.75 3.14
CA ARG A 47 12.03 1.04 4.09
C ARG A 47 13.24 0.13 3.85
N GLU A 48 13.06 -1.14 3.53
CA GLU A 48 14.18 -2.03 3.17
C GLU A 48 14.85 -1.56 1.86
N ALA A 49 14.05 -1.14 0.88
CA ALA A 49 14.57 -0.68 -0.41
C ALA A 49 15.27 0.69 -0.37
N TYR A 50 14.90 1.58 0.56
CA TYR A 50 15.42 2.96 0.65
C TYR A 50 16.16 3.27 1.97
N GLY A 51 16.17 2.36 2.93
CA GLY A 51 16.68 2.55 4.30
C GLY A 51 17.99 1.81 4.59
N GLU A 52 18.60 1.17 3.59
CA GLU A 52 20.03 0.84 3.61
C GLU A 52 20.75 1.77 2.64
N GLY A 53 21.16 2.92 3.16
CA GLY A 53 22.14 3.84 2.60
C GLY A 53 23.15 4.19 3.68
#